data_AF-A0A1F6A7E9-F1
#
_entry.id   AF-A0A1F6A7E9-F1
#
_cell.length_a   1.000
_cell.length_b   1.000
_cell.length_c   1.000
_cell.angle_alpha   90.00
_cell.angle_beta   90.00
_cell.angle_gamma   90.00
#
_symmetry.space_group_name_H-M   'P 1'
#
loop_
_entity.id
_entity.type
_entity.pdbx_description
1 polymer ?
#
loop_
_entity_poly.entity_id
_entity_poly.type
_entity_poly.pdbx_seq_one_letter_code
_entity_poly.pdbx_strand_id
1 'polypeptide(L)'
;MKLKIKILFQDQLVLRISKLFILVFVTFLIIIIWKWKSLPPDLPLFYSLPRGNSQLGSPLLLLLLPGFSVLVFVINLILSALFYGEEKLIAKMLIITGMVVTILFLITFIKIVFLIS
;
A
#
# COMPACT_ATOMS: atom_id res chain seq x y z
N MET A 1 23.83 -10.35 4.99
CA MET A 1 22.48 -9.72 4.92
C MET A 1 22.20 -8.73 6.04
N LYS A 2 22.37 -9.10 7.33
CA LYS A 2 22.11 -8.19 8.47
C LYS A 2 22.86 -6.85 8.41
N LEU A 3 24.12 -6.85 7.95
CA LEU A 3 24.93 -5.63 7.78
C LEU A 3 24.36 -4.69 6.71
N LYS A 4 23.98 -5.23 5.53
CA LYS A 4 23.37 -4.45 4.43
C LYS A 4 22.06 -3.77 4.86
N ILE A 5 21.22 -4.49 5.61
CA ILE A 5 19.98 -3.95 6.19
C ILE A 5 20.30 -2.81 7.16
N LYS A 6 21.26 -3.00 8.08
CA LYS A 6 21.63 -1.96 9.05
C LYS A 6 22.12 -0.67 8.38
N ILE A 7 22.88 -0.80 7.28
CA ILE A 7 23.39 0.34 6.51
C ILE A 7 22.25 1.02 5.74
N LEU A 8 21.30 0.27 5.16
CA LEU A 8 20.11 0.84 4.51
C LEU A 8 19.31 1.72 5.48
N PHE A 9 19.08 1.23 6.69
CA PHE A 9 18.32 1.94 7.73
C PHE A 9 19.08 3.12 8.37
N GLN A 10 20.30 3.43 7.92
CA GLN A 10 20.98 4.69 8.24
C GLN A 10 20.70 5.78 7.20
N ASP A 11 20.18 5.43 6.02
CA ASP A 11 19.84 6.40 4.99
C ASP A 11 18.56 7.16 5.37
N GLN A 12 18.67 8.49 5.42
CA GLN A 12 17.58 9.36 5.85
C GLN A 12 16.37 9.29 4.92
N LEU A 13 16.57 9.11 3.62
CA LEU A 13 15.48 9.01 2.65
C LEU A 13 14.70 7.73 2.89
N VAL A 14 15.40 6.60 3.05
CA VAL A 14 14.77 5.30 3.33
C VAL A 14 13.95 5.39 4.61
N LEU A 15 14.52 5.94 5.69
CA LEU A 15 13.81 6.12 6.96
C LEU A 15 12.57 7.02 6.83
N ARG A 16 12.69 8.15 6.11
CA ARG A 16 11.54 9.06 5.90
C ARG A 16 10.44 8.37 5.11
N ILE A 17 10.77 7.63 4.06
CA ILE A 17 9.79 6.89 3.27
C ILE A 17 9.14 5.78 4.09
N SER A 18 9.89 5.02 4.87
CA SER A 18 9.30 4.01 5.77
C SER A 18 8.35 4.62 6.80
N LYS A 19 8.66 5.81 7.36
CA LYS A 19 7.74 6.53 8.25
C LYS A 19 6.48 6.99 7.51
N LEU A 20 6.61 7.51 6.29
CA LEU A 20 5.47 7.90 5.46
C LEU A 20 4.59 6.69 5.10
N PHE A 21 5.20 5.54 4.83
CA PHE A 21 4.46 4.29 4.62
C PHE A 21 3.64 3.92 5.86
N ILE A 22 4.21 3.99 7.06
CA ILE A 22 3.49 3.73 8.31
C ILE A 22 2.32 4.72 8.47
N LEU A 23 2.55 6.01 8.20
CA LEU A 23 1.49 7.02 8.24
C LEU A 23 0.34 6.67 7.27
N VAL A 24 0.66 6.31 6.03
CA VAL A 24 -0.34 5.88 5.03
C VAL A 24 -1.08 4.62 5.49
N PHE A 25 -0.37 3.65 6.05
CA PHE A 25 -0.98 2.43 6.58
C PHE A 25 -1.95 2.72 7.73
N VAL A 26 -1.58 3.61 8.65
CA VAL A 26 -2.47 4.09 9.72
C VAL A 26 -3.70 4.79 9.12
N THR A 27 -3.54 5.57 8.05
CA THR A 27 -4.68 6.20 7.35
C THR A 27 -5.66 5.15 6.79
N PHE A 28 -5.18 4.05 6.19
CA PHE A 28 -6.07 2.94 5.81
C PHE A 28 -6.88 2.42 7.00
N LEU A 29 -6.22 2.18 8.14
CA LEU A 29 -6.87 1.67 9.35
C LEU A 29 -7.89 2.66 9.92
N ILE A 30 -7.58 3.96 9.95
CA ILE A 30 -8.50 4.99 10.42
C ILE A 30 -9.76 5.02 9.55
N ILE A 31 -9.59 5.04 8.22
CA ILE A 31 -10.73 5.11 7.30
C ILE A 31 -11.58 3.84 7.40
N ILE A 32 -10.97 2.65 7.45
CA ILE A 32 -11.74 1.41 7.51
C ILE A 32 -12.53 1.33 8.82
N ILE A 33 -11.92 1.65 9.96
CA ILE A 33 -12.59 1.62 11.27
C ILE A 33 -13.75 2.64 11.29
N TRP A 34 -13.52 3.83 10.74
CA TRP A 34 -14.53 4.89 10.70
C TRP A 34 -15.72 4.53 9.82
N LYS A 35 -15.48 3.96 8.64
CA LYS A 35 -16.53 3.69 7.63
C LYS A 35 -17.13 2.29 7.68
N TRP A 36 -16.55 1.34 8.42
CA TRP A 36 -16.94 -0.08 8.39
C TRP A 36 -18.45 -0.31 8.54
N LYS A 37 -19.07 0.36 9.52
CA LYS A 37 -20.51 0.20 9.81
C LYS A 37 -21.42 0.87 8.77
N SER A 38 -20.90 1.83 8.01
CA SER A 38 -21.64 2.53 6.96
C SER A 38 -21.40 1.96 5.56
N LEU A 39 -20.48 0.99 5.42
CA LEU A 39 -20.25 0.37 4.12
C LEU A 39 -21.48 -0.47 3.74
N PRO A 40 -21.95 -0.36 2.49
CA PRO A 40 -22.99 -1.25 1.98
C PRO A 40 -22.50 -2.72 2.00
N PRO A 41 -23.43 -3.68 2.00
CA PRO A 41 -23.08 -5.11 2.00
C PRO A 41 -22.31 -5.54 0.74
N ASP A 42 -22.42 -4.77 -0.34
CA ASP A 42 -21.77 -5.00 -1.62
C ASP A 42 -21.05 -3.74 -2.12
N LEU A 43 -19.78 -3.89 -2.53
CA LEU A 43 -18.94 -2.82 -3.08
C LEU A 43 -18.52 -3.13 -4.52
N PRO A 44 -18.39 -2.12 -5.41
CA PRO A 44 -17.89 -2.30 -6.77
C PRO A 44 -16.37 -2.47 -6.73
N LEU A 45 -15.91 -3.71 -6.69
CA LEU A 45 -14.48 -4.04 -6.59
C LEU A 45 -13.90 -4.51 -7.93
N PHE A 46 -14.72 -5.03 -8.84
CA PHE A 46 -14.27 -5.66 -10.08
C PHE A 46 -14.64 -4.82 -11.32
N TYR A 47 -14.01 -3.66 -11.45
CA TYR A 47 -14.29 -2.72 -12.54
C TYR A 47 -13.96 -3.24 -13.95
N SER A 48 -13.22 -4.34 -14.07
CA SER A 48 -12.95 -5.02 -15.34
C SER A 48 -14.11 -5.90 -15.83
N LEU A 49 -15.10 -6.19 -14.99
CA LEU A 49 -16.26 -7.01 -15.34
C LEU A 49 -17.41 -6.15 -15.89
N PRO A 50 -18.37 -6.74 -16.64
CA PRO A 50 -19.55 -6.03 -17.11
C PRO A 50 -20.29 -5.34 -15.98
N ARG A 51 -20.88 -4.17 -16.25
CA ARG A 51 -21.63 -3.39 -15.26
C ARG A 51 -22.81 -4.18 -14.70
N GLY A 52 -23.12 -3.93 -13.42
CA GLY A 52 -24.17 -4.63 -12.68
C GLY A 52 -23.58 -5.55 -11.61
N ASN A 53 -24.29 -6.62 -11.30
CA ASN A 53 -23.98 -7.49 -10.15
C ASN A 53 -22.59 -8.14 -10.24
N SER A 54 -22.05 -8.35 -11.44
CA SER A 54 -20.71 -8.90 -11.63
C SER A 54 -19.58 -8.01 -11.11
N GLN A 55 -19.80 -6.71 -10.92
CA GLN A 55 -18.76 -5.82 -10.36
C GLN A 55 -18.72 -5.85 -8.82
N LEU A 56 -19.77 -6.39 -8.19
CA LEU A 56 -19.96 -6.33 -6.75
C LEU A 56 -19.15 -7.41 -6.03
N GLY A 57 -18.63 -7.06 -4.87
CA GLY A 57 -17.94 -7.97 -3.97
C GLY A 57 -18.09 -7.54 -2.52
N SER A 58 -17.83 -8.50 -1.62
CA SER A 58 -17.92 -8.26 -0.18
C SER A 58 -16.94 -7.18 0.29
N PRO A 59 -17.33 -6.31 1.26
CA PRO A 59 -16.45 -5.36 1.93
C PRO A 59 -15.16 -5.96 2.49
N LEU A 60 -15.14 -7.27 2.81
CA LEU A 60 -13.93 -7.96 3.24
C LEU A 60 -12.82 -7.92 2.19
N LEU A 61 -13.17 -8.01 0.90
CA LEU A 61 -12.22 -7.96 -0.20
C LEU A 61 -11.55 -6.58 -0.32
N LEU A 62 -12.15 -5.52 0.23
CA LEU A 62 -11.53 -4.20 0.30
C LEU A 62 -10.22 -4.20 1.11
N LEU A 63 -10.10 -5.10 2.10
CA LEU A 63 -8.91 -5.27 2.93
C LEU A 63 -7.71 -5.82 2.13
N LEU A 64 -7.92 -6.34 0.92
CA LEU A 64 -6.84 -6.72 0.02
C LEU A 64 -5.99 -5.52 -0.38
N LEU A 65 -6.56 -4.31 -0.50
CA LEU A 65 -5.82 -3.10 -0.87
C LEU A 65 -4.73 -2.74 0.16
N PRO A 66 -5.04 -2.56 1.47
CA PRO A 66 -4.00 -2.36 2.47
C PRO A 66 -3.06 -3.57 2.59
N GLY A 67 -3.57 -4.80 2.48
CA GLY A 67 -2.74 -6.02 2.51
C GLY A 67 -1.69 -6.06 1.39
N PHE A 68 -2.10 -5.82 0.15
CA PHE A 68 -1.19 -5.74 -1.00
C PHE A 68 -0.25 -4.55 -0.91
N SER A 69 -0.68 -3.42 -0.34
CA SER A 69 0.21 -2.28 -0.11
C SER A 69 1.39 -2.64 0.80
N VAL A 70 1.13 -3.39 1.89
CA VAL A 70 2.17 -3.90 2.79
C VAL A 70 3.08 -4.88 2.06
N LEU A 71 2.50 -5.84 1.35
CA LEU A 71 3.25 -6.85 0.62
C LEU A 71 4.20 -6.21 -0.41
N VAL A 72 3.68 -5.31 -1.24
CA VAL A 72 4.47 -4.62 -2.27
C VAL A 72 5.55 -3.76 -1.64
N PHE A 73 5.24 -3.00 -0.60
CA PHE A 73 6.23 -2.16 0.07
C PHE A 73 7.34 -2.98 0.72
N VAL A 74 7.00 -4.08 1.41
CA VAL A 74 7.97 -4.98 2.05
C VAL A 74 8.86 -5.64 1.00
N ILE A 75 8.31 -6.12 -0.12
CA ILE A 75 9.12 -6.68 -1.21
C ILE A 75 10.09 -5.62 -1.74
N ASN A 76 9.63 -4.40 -2.01
CA ASN A 76 10.49 -3.32 -2.49
C ASN A 76 11.56 -2.93 -1.46
N LEU A 77 11.25 -2.97 -0.17
CA LEU A 77 12.20 -2.72 0.91
C LEU A 77 13.27 -3.82 1.00
N ILE A 78 12.87 -5.09 0.85
CA ILE A 78 13.80 -6.23 0.82
C ILE A 78 14.74 -6.10 -0.39
N LEU A 79 14.19 -5.85 -1.60
CA LEU A 79 14.98 -5.63 -2.80
C LEU A 79 15.93 -4.43 -2.63
N SER A 80 15.44 -3.31 -2.09
CA SER A 80 16.24 -2.14 -1.78
C SER A 80 17.45 -2.50 -0.91
N ALA A 81 17.26 -3.30 0.15
CA ALA A 81 18.34 -3.75 1.02
C ALA A 81 19.37 -4.65 0.32
N LEU A 82 18.94 -5.47 -0.65
CA LEU A 82 19.85 -6.34 -1.41
C LEU A 82 20.77 -5.52 -2.30
N PHE A 83 20.22 -4.55 -3.04
CA PHE A 83 20.94 -3.71 -4.00
C PHE A 83 21.67 -2.51 -3.36
N TYR A 84 21.38 -2.15 -2.12
CA TYR A 84 21.95 -0.93 -1.49
C TYR A 84 23.48 -0.91 -1.43
N GLY A 85 24.11 -2.08 -1.26
CA GLY A 85 25.57 -2.20 -1.22
C GLY A 85 26.25 -2.16 -2.58
N GLU A 86 25.49 -2.33 -3.65
CA GLU A 86 26.00 -2.34 -5.03
C GLU A 86 25.72 -0.99 -5.69
N GLU A 87 24.45 -0.57 -5.71
CA GLU A 87 24.02 0.67 -6.32
C GLU A 87 22.95 1.38 -5.48
N LYS A 88 23.37 2.43 -4.76
CA LYS A 88 22.49 3.19 -3.86
C LYS A 88 21.32 3.83 -4.59
N LEU A 89 21.51 4.24 -5.85
CA LEU A 89 20.45 4.85 -6.64
C LEU A 89 19.32 3.86 -6.89
N ILE A 90 19.64 2.63 -7.31
CA ILE A 90 18.66 1.56 -7.56
C ILE A 90 17.89 1.25 -6.27
N ALA A 91 18.59 1.11 -5.15
CA ALA A 91 17.94 0.87 -3.86
C ALA A 91 16.96 1.99 -3.45
N LYS A 92 17.31 3.25 -3.73
CA LYS A 92 16.42 4.40 -3.49
C LYS A 92 15.22 4.42 -4.44
N MET A 93 15.42 4.10 -5.71
CA MET A 93 14.31 3.97 -6.66
C MET A 93 13.32 2.89 -6.23
N LEU A 94 13.80 1.72 -5.79
CA LEU A 94 12.93 0.63 -5.33
C LEU A 94 12.02 1.06 -4.17
N ILE A 95 12.57 1.72 -3.15
CA ILE A 95 11.74 2.14 -2.01
C ILE A 95 10.77 3.27 -2.38
N ILE A 96 11.16 4.17 -3.29
CA ILE A 96 10.25 5.20 -3.83
C ILE A 96 9.12 4.54 -4.62
N THR A 97 9.41 3.57 -5.48
CA THR A 97 8.40 2.84 -6.25
C THR A 97 7.42 2.12 -5.34
N GLY A 98 7.91 1.45 -4.29
CA GLY A 98 7.04 0.83 -3.28
C GLY A 98 6.09 1.84 -2.62
N MET A 99 6.59 3.05 -2.32
CA MET A 99 5.77 4.13 -1.76
C MET A 99 4.74 4.67 -2.75
N VAL A 100 5.12 4.88 -4.01
CA VAL A 100 4.19 5.33 -5.07
C VAL A 100 3.05 4.33 -5.25
N VAL A 101 3.36 3.03 -5.34
CA VAL A 101 2.33 1.99 -5.44
C VAL A 101 1.43 1.96 -4.20
N THR A 102 1.99 2.17 -3.01
CA THR A 102 1.20 2.27 -1.77
C THR A 102 0.22 3.46 -1.82
N ILE A 103 0.65 4.62 -2.33
CA ILE A 103 -0.23 5.78 -2.52
C ILE A 103 -1.35 5.47 -3.52
N LEU A 104 -1.05 4.78 -4.62
CA LEU A 104 -2.06 4.38 -5.60
C LEU A 104 -3.10 3.42 -5.00
N PHE A 105 -2.68 2.50 -4.13
CA PHE A 105 -3.61 1.67 -3.36
C PHE A 105 -4.49 2.51 -2.43
N LEU A 106 -3.93 3.51 -1.75
CA LEU A 106 -4.70 4.40 -0.87
C LEU A 106 -5.74 5.20 -1.65
N ILE A 107 -5.35 5.77 -2.80
CA ILE A 107 -6.27 6.51 -3.67
C ILE A 107 -7.42 5.62 -4.13
N THR A 108 -7.10 4.39 -4.56
CA THR A 108 -8.11 3.40 -4.98
C THR A 108 -9.07 3.06 -3.84
N PHE A 109 -8.53 2.81 -2.65
CA PHE A 109 -9.30 2.50 -1.45
C PHE A 109 -10.24 3.64 -1.05
N ILE A 110 -9.74 4.88 -1.00
CA ILE A 110 -10.56 6.07 -0.73
C ILE A 110 -11.67 6.18 -1.77
N LYS A 111 -11.35 6.07 -3.06
CA LYS A 111 -12.36 6.14 -4.12
C LYS A 111 -13.48 5.12 -3.91
N ILE A 112 -13.16 3.87 -3.61
CA ILE A 112 -14.19 2.83 -3.41
C ILE A 112 -15.04 3.13 -2.16
N VAL A 113 -14.40 3.47 -1.03
CA VAL A 113 -15.10 3.75 0.24
C VAL A 113 -16.06 4.94 0.11
N PHE A 114 -15.65 6.00 -0.60
CA PHE A 114 -16.42 7.24 -0.74
C PHE A 114 -17.26 7.34 -2.01
N LEU A 115 -17.28 6.31 -2.87
CA LEU A 115 -18.10 6.32 -4.08
C LEU A 115 -19.61 6.20 -3.76
N ILE A 116 -19.95 5.49 -2.69
CA ILE A 116 -21.32 5.08 -2.35
C ILE A 116 -21.72 5.57 -0.94
N SER A 117 -20.84 6.30 -0.25
CA SER A 117 -21.11 6.84 1.09
C SER A 117 -21.33 8.35 1.12
#